data_AF-A0A535GWU5-F1
#
_entry.id   AF-A0A535GWU5-F1
#
_cell.length_a   1.000
_cell.length_b   1.000
_cell.length_c   1.000
_cell.angle_alpha   90.00
_cell.angle_beta   90.00
_cell.angle_gamma   90.00
#
_symmetry.space_group_name_H-M   'P 1'
#
loop_
_entity.id
_entity.type
_entity.pdbx_description
1 polymer ?
#
loop_
_entity_poly.entity_id
_entity_poly.type
_entity_poly.pdbx_seq_one_letter_code
_entity_poly.pdbx_strand_id
1 'polypeptide(L)'
;MTNHWRDIKNTDLILINGANPAEAHPVGFQWFVQAKNDPKRGPGSGGGAKMVHADPRFTRTSALADIYARIRVGTDVAYFGGLINYVLQNNLFHDEYVRNYTNASFLIKKAYAFTDGLFSGYDAANRKYDITSWGYQVDDAATAAATAAGLPTNGAANSIAKRDMTLQDPQTVFQLMKQHYSRYTPEMVSRITGIPQDQFMRIAKLVGEMGKPDKVMTIVYAVGLTQHTTGGELIRAGAVLQLLLGNMGRPGGGMNAERGHANIQGNTDHAISWEILPGYLRIPAPGQKSLDDYVKASAAKRSDPRSWNFFGINYRNFMVSLLKGWYGDAAKKDNEFAFDFIPKPAKNASWMTIYDQALKGKMQGLILSGMTATSIGPDSNRVMQALANLKWLVVMDPLPTTSSEFWRRPGADPKSIQTEVFMVPTTHWIEKDGSFVNSGRWSQWKDQVIPPEGNARHDHWVLADLFDRVKKLYQQQGGKFPDPIMALTLWR
;
A
#
# COMPACT_ATOMS: atom_id res chain seq x y z
N MET A 1 -6.60 -4.39 -4.51
CA MET A 1 -8.05 -4.25 -4.74
C MET A 1 -8.79 -4.51 -3.45
N THR A 2 -9.79 -3.68 -3.15
CA THR A 2 -10.76 -3.98 -2.09
C THR A 2 -11.72 -5.10 -2.52
N ASN A 3 -12.00 -5.16 -3.83
CA ASN A 3 -12.81 -6.19 -4.47
C ASN A 3 -11.88 -7.15 -5.26
N HIS A 4 -12.33 -7.72 -6.38
CA HIS A 4 -11.55 -8.62 -7.24
C HIS A 4 -11.94 -8.47 -8.72
N TRP A 5 -11.13 -9.04 -9.64
CA TRP A 5 -11.28 -8.88 -11.09
C TRP A 5 -12.71 -9.11 -11.62
N ARG A 6 -13.30 -10.28 -11.32
CA ARG A 6 -14.64 -10.66 -11.80
C ARG A 6 -15.75 -9.74 -11.30
N ASP A 7 -15.54 -9.01 -10.20
CA ASP A 7 -16.56 -8.17 -9.60
C ASP A 7 -16.76 -6.84 -10.36
N ILE A 8 -15.76 -6.42 -11.15
CA ILE A 8 -15.84 -5.18 -11.95
C ILE A 8 -17.04 -5.18 -12.90
N LYS A 9 -17.46 -6.36 -13.39
CA LYS A 9 -18.63 -6.50 -14.27
C LYS A 9 -19.95 -5.99 -13.63
N ASN A 10 -19.99 -5.85 -12.30
CA ASN A 10 -21.17 -5.45 -11.56
C ASN A 10 -21.32 -3.94 -11.40
N THR A 11 -20.40 -3.15 -11.96
CA THR A 11 -20.36 -1.69 -11.77
C THR A 11 -21.26 -0.94 -12.75
N ASP A 12 -21.70 0.26 -12.38
CA ASP A 12 -22.45 1.18 -13.25
C ASP A 12 -21.55 2.27 -13.85
N LEU A 13 -20.43 2.56 -13.18
CA LEU A 13 -19.43 3.52 -13.63
C LEU A 13 -18.02 3.01 -13.30
N ILE A 14 -17.14 3.04 -14.27
CA ILE A 14 -15.72 2.73 -14.13
C ILE A 14 -14.95 4.03 -14.25
N LEU A 15 -14.30 4.44 -13.17
CA LEU A 15 -13.36 5.56 -13.18
C LEU A 15 -11.93 5.02 -13.17
N ILE A 16 -11.26 5.11 -14.31
CA ILE A 16 -9.87 4.69 -14.49
C ILE A 16 -8.98 5.94 -14.43
N ASN A 17 -8.10 6.03 -13.43
CA ASN A 17 -7.15 7.12 -13.30
C ASN A 17 -5.83 6.61 -12.70
N GLY A 18 -4.73 6.87 -13.40
CA GLY A 18 -3.41 6.34 -13.06
C GLY A 18 -3.27 4.83 -13.28
N ALA A 19 -4.03 4.27 -14.22
CA ALA A 19 -3.91 2.89 -14.70
C ALA A 19 -4.20 2.83 -16.20
N ASN A 20 -3.67 1.81 -16.87
CA ASN A 20 -3.94 1.52 -18.28
C ASN A 20 -4.28 0.02 -18.45
N PRO A 21 -5.42 -0.44 -17.90
CA PRO A 21 -5.70 -1.87 -17.72
C PRO A 21 -5.84 -2.66 -19.03
N ALA A 22 -6.21 -2.04 -20.15
CA ALA A 22 -6.25 -2.75 -21.44
C ALA A 22 -4.85 -3.18 -21.92
N GLU A 23 -3.78 -2.59 -21.39
CA GLU A 23 -2.38 -2.96 -21.70
C GLU A 23 -1.70 -3.66 -20.53
N ALA A 24 -1.88 -3.15 -19.31
CA ALA A 24 -1.20 -3.66 -18.12
C ALA A 24 -1.89 -4.90 -17.50
N HIS A 25 -3.21 -5.03 -17.69
CA HIS A 25 -4.03 -6.11 -17.11
C HIS A 25 -5.07 -6.65 -18.11
N PRO A 26 -4.67 -7.00 -19.36
CA PRO A 26 -5.58 -7.20 -20.48
C PRO A 26 -6.62 -8.30 -20.24
N VAL A 27 -6.24 -9.39 -19.57
CA VAL A 27 -7.17 -10.48 -19.24
C VAL A 27 -8.18 -10.03 -18.18
N GLY A 28 -7.77 -9.21 -17.21
CA GLY A 28 -8.70 -8.61 -16.24
C GLY A 28 -9.67 -7.63 -16.89
N PHE A 29 -9.22 -6.93 -17.93
CA PHE A 29 -10.01 -5.93 -18.66
C PHE A 29 -11.28 -6.48 -19.33
N GLN A 30 -11.37 -7.80 -19.56
CA GLN A 30 -12.59 -8.43 -20.06
C GLN A 30 -13.82 -8.12 -19.19
N TRP A 31 -13.65 -7.98 -17.86
CA TRP A 31 -14.76 -7.69 -16.94
C TRP A 31 -15.25 -6.24 -17.03
N PHE A 32 -14.40 -5.33 -17.50
CA PHE A 32 -14.75 -3.94 -17.77
C PHE A 32 -15.66 -3.88 -19.01
N VAL A 33 -15.28 -4.61 -20.06
CA VAL A 33 -16.07 -4.73 -21.29
C VAL A 33 -17.41 -5.40 -21.00
N GLN A 34 -17.46 -6.42 -20.14
CA GLN A 34 -18.72 -7.02 -19.72
C GLN A 34 -19.62 -6.03 -18.99
N ALA A 35 -19.10 -5.20 -18.07
CA ALA A 35 -19.90 -4.16 -17.42
C ALA A 35 -20.49 -3.18 -18.44
N LYS A 36 -19.66 -2.75 -19.40
CA LYS A 36 -20.06 -1.82 -20.47
C LYS A 36 -21.14 -2.40 -21.37
N ASN A 37 -21.13 -3.70 -21.61
CA ASN A 37 -22.09 -4.38 -22.49
C ASN A 37 -23.34 -4.91 -21.77
N ASP A 38 -23.37 -4.90 -20.44
CA ASP A 38 -24.54 -5.34 -19.68
C ASP A 38 -25.61 -4.24 -19.65
N PRO A 39 -26.76 -4.40 -20.33
CA PRO A 39 -27.78 -3.35 -20.41
C PRO A 39 -28.43 -3.05 -19.05
N LYS A 40 -28.28 -3.92 -18.05
CA LYS A 40 -28.78 -3.70 -16.68
C LYS A 40 -27.90 -2.76 -15.88
N ARG A 41 -26.68 -2.49 -16.34
CA ARG A 41 -25.73 -1.58 -15.71
C ARG A 41 -25.80 -0.19 -16.31
N GLY A 42 -25.25 0.77 -15.58
CA GLY A 42 -25.02 2.12 -16.06
C GLY A 42 -25.72 3.19 -15.23
N PRO A 43 -25.36 4.47 -15.43
CA PRO A 43 -26.08 5.61 -14.88
C PRO A 43 -27.53 5.66 -15.40
N GLY A 44 -28.40 6.41 -14.74
CA GLY A 44 -29.82 6.48 -15.12
C GLY A 44 -30.52 5.12 -15.10
N SER A 45 -31.24 4.81 -16.18
CA SER A 45 -32.05 3.58 -16.33
C SER A 45 -31.29 2.37 -16.90
N GLY A 46 -29.97 2.48 -17.12
CA GLY A 46 -29.14 1.41 -17.65
C GLY A 46 -28.59 1.69 -19.06
N GLY A 47 -28.28 0.63 -19.82
CA GLY A 47 -27.68 0.73 -21.16
C GLY A 47 -26.17 0.53 -21.21
N GLY A 48 -25.58 -0.04 -20.15
CA GLY A 48 -24.15 -0.34 -20.05
C GLY A 48 -23.41 0.58 -19.09
N ALA A 49 -22.48 0.02 -18.32
CA ALA A 49 -21.59 0.80 -17.47
C ALA A 49 -20.82 1.83 -18.29
N LYS A 50 -20.68 3.06 -17.78
CA LYS A 50 -19.83 4.07 -18.43
C LYS A 50 -18.38 3.93 -17.98
N MET A 51 -17.45 4.16 -18.90
CA MET A 51 -16.03 4.12 -18.63
C MET A 51 -15.41 5.50 -18.85
N VAL A 52 -14.86 6.07 -17.79
CA VAL A 52 -14.09 7.32 -17.81
C VAL A 52 -12.62 6.98 -17.62
N HIS A 53 -11.77 7.43 -18.55
CA HIS A 53 -10.33 7.24 -18.48
C HIS A 53 -9.64 8.61 -18.41
N ALA A 54 -9.10 8.92 -17.24
CA ALA A 54 -8.30 10.12 -17.00
C ALA A 54 -6.81 9.79 -17.04
N ASP A 55 -6.17 10.10 -18.17
CA ASP A 55 -4.75 9.82 -18.44
C ASP A 55 -4.12 10.95 -19.28
N PRO A 56 -2.86 11.34 -19.05
CA PRO A 56 -2.16 12.31 -19.90
C PRO A 56 -2.08 11.91 -21.37
N ARG A 57 -2.22 10.62 -21.69
CA ARG A 57 -2.10 10.06 -23.04
C ARG A 57 -3.40 9.37 -23.45
N PHE A 58 -3.67 9.38 -24.75
CA PHE A 58 -4.68 8.50 -25.33
C PHE A 58 -4.06 7.11 -25.54
N THR A 59 -4.61 6.10 -24.89
CA THR A 59 -4.08 4.72 -24.81
C THR A 59 -5.07 3.71 -25.39
N ARG A 60 -4.72 2.40 -25.39
CA ARG A 60 -5.69 1.35 -25.77
C ARG A 60 -6.89 1.28 -24.82
N THR A 61 -6.71 1.62 -23.54
CA THR A 61 -7.84 1.77 -22.61
C THR A 61 -8.73 2.94 -23.03
N SER A 62 -8.14 4.06 -23.44
CA SER A 62 -8.88 5.25 -23.87
C SER A 62 -9.77 4.98 -25.09
N ALA A 63 -9.32 4.11 -26.00
CA ALA A 63 -10.07 3.72 -27.19
C ALA A 63 -11.40 3.01 -26.89
N LEU A 64 -11.54 2.45 -25.68
CA LEU A 64 -12.76 1.76 -25.21
C LEU A 64 -13.57 2.58 -24.20
N ALA A 65 -13.02 3.71 -23.73
CA ALA A 65 -13.66 4.61 -22.79
C ALA A 65 -14.80 5.41 -23.46
N ASP A 66 -15.87 5.67 -22.72
CA ASP A 66 -16.92 6.61 -23.14
C ASP A 66 -16.45 8.06 -23.02
N ILE A 67 -15.58 8.34 -22.04
CA ILE A 67 -14.97 9.64 -21.85
C ILE A 67 -13.46 9.47 -21.63
N TYR A 68 -12.66 10.03 -22.52
CA TYR A 68 -11.23 10.25 -22.29
C TYR A 68 -11.01 11.69 -21.79
N ALA A 69 -10.50 11.83 -20.57
CA ALA A 69 -10.12 13.12 -20.00
C ALA A 69 -8.60 13.24 -19.97
N ARG A 70 -8.05 14.13 -20.82
CA ARG A 70 -6.61 14.39 -20.79
C ARG A 70 -6.26 15.19 -19.54
N ILE A 71 -5.53 14.57 -18.62
CA ILE A 71 -5.11 15.18 -17.36
C ILE A 71 -3.59 15.44 -17.33
N ARG A 72 -3.18 16.57 -16.77
CA ARG A 72 -1.77 16.89 -16.53
C ARG A 72 -1.19 15.96 -15.45
N VAL A 73 0.00 15.42 -15.69
CA VAL A 73 0.70 14.52 -14.75
C VAL A 73 0.84 15.17 -13.36
N GLY A 74 0.48 14.43 -12.31
CA GLY A 74 0.63 14.86 -10.92
C GLY A 74 -0.44 15.82 -10.41
N THR A 75 -1.57 15.94 -11.12
CA THR A 75 -2.65 16.89 -10.77
C THR A 75 -3.94 16.22 -10.28
N ASP A 76 -3.90 14.91 -10.04
CA ASP A 76 -5.11 14.12 -9.78
C ASP A 76 -5.78 14.47 -8.43
N VAL A 77 -5.05 15.07 -7.47
CA VAL A 77 -5.66 15.62 -6.23
C VAL A 77 -6.69 16.70 -6.59
N ALA A 78 -6.42 17.54 -7.58
CA ALA A 78 -7.37 18.57 -7.99
C ALA A 78 -8.59 17.95 -8.69
N TYR A 79 -8.38 16.92 -9.50
CA TYR A 79 -9.46 16.17 -10.14
C TYR A 79 -10.39 15.50 -9.11
N PHE A 80 -9.86 14.67 -8.22
CA PHE A 80 -10.65 14.05 -7.15
C PHE A 80 -11.23 15.07 -6.18
N GLY A 81 -10.47 16.11 -5.83
CA GLY A 81 -10.94 17.19 -4.96
C GLY A 81 -12.14 17.93 -5.55
N GLY A 82 -12.14 18.16 -6.86
CA GLY A 82 -13.29 18.69 -7.59
C GLY A 82 -14.50 17.77 -7.55
N LEU A 83 -14.31 16.46 -7.76
CA LEU A 83 -15.39 15.47 -7.69
C LEU A 83 -16.00 15.41 -6.28
N ILE A 84 -15.16 15.41 -5.24
CA ILE A 84 -15.58 15.47 -3.84
C ILE A 84 -16.37 16.76 -3.56
N ASN A 85 -15.85 17.90 -4.01
CA ASN A 85 -16.54 19.18 -3.86
C ASN A 85 -17.92 19.15 -4.53
N TYR A 86 -18.00 18.67 -5.78
CA TYR A 86 -19.26 18.55 -6.50
C TYR A 86 -20.28 17.68 -5.75
N VAL A 87 -19.86 16.50 -5.27
CA VAL A 87 -20.72 15.60 -4.48
C VAL A 87 -21.23 16.27 -3.20
N LEU A 88 -20.36 16.96 -2.46
CA LEU A 88 -20.70 17.60 -1.18
C LEU A 88 -21.59 18.84 -1.34
N GLN A 89 -21.35 19.68 -2.35
CA GLN A 89 -22.14 20.91 -2.54
C GLN A 89 -23.55 20.61 -3.09
N ASN A 90 -23.71 19.51 -3.82
CA ASN A 90 -24.98 19.11 -4.41
C ASN A 90 -25.74 18.05 -3.58
N ASN A 91 -25.25 17.70 -2.38
CA ASN A 91 -25.82 16.67 -1.51
C ASN A 91 -26.04 15.32 -2.22
N LEU A 92 -25.07 14.90 -3.04
CA LEU A 92 -25.13 13.66 -3.84
C LEU A 92 -24.43 12.48 -3.17
N PHE A 93 -24.07 12.60 -1.89
CA PHE A 93 -23.45 11.53 -1.12
C PHE A 93 -24.52 10.58 -0.56
N HIS A 94 -24.12 9.34 -0.24
CA HIS A 94 -25.01 8.36 0.38
C HIS A 94 -25.14 8.65 1.88
N ASP A 95 -26.16 9.41 2.29
CA ASP A 95 -26.30 9.95 3.66
C ASP A 95 -26.19 8.88 4.77
N GLU A 96 -26.99 7.80 4.68
CA GLU A 96 -26.96 6.74 5.68
C GLU A 96 -25.60 6.06 5.80
N TYR A 97 -24.96 5.76 4.66
CA TYR A 97 -23.62 5.16 4.62
C TYR A 97 -22.59 6.09 5.26
N VAL A 98 -22.61 7.37 4.89
CA VAL A 98 -21.66 8.37 5.39
C VAL A 98 -21.78 8.52 6.91
N ARG A 99 -23.00 8.64 7.45
CA ARG A 99 -23.22 8.80 8.90
C ARG A 99 -22.75 7.60 9.70
N ASN A 100 -23.02 6.39 9.21
CA ASN A 100 -22.89 5.17 10.00
C ASN A 100 -21.57 4.41 9.79
N TYR A 101 -21.02 4.44 8.58
CA TYR A 101 -19.89 3.58 8.19
C TYR A 101 -18.59 4.36 7.92
N THR A 102 -18.62 5.68 8.10
CA THR A 102 -17.43 6.53 8.03
C THR A 102 -17.19 7.25 9.35
N ASN A 103 -16.08 7.98 9.42
CA ASN A 103 -15.79 8.88 10.52
C ASN A 103 -16.42 10.28 10.37
N ALA A 104 -17.34 10.49 9.43
CA ALA A 104 -17.96 11.79 9.15
C ALA A 104 -18.47 12.51 10.41
N SER A 105 -19.04 11.77 11.37
CA SER A 105 -19.56 12.33 12.61
C SER A 105 -18.55 12.51 13.73
N PHE A 106 -17.29 12.04 13.62
CA PHE A 106 -16.30 12.27 14.68
C PHE A 106 -15.90 13.75 14.74
N LEU A 107 -15.74 14.28 15.95
CA LEU A 107 -15.30 15.65 16.17
C LEU A 107 -13.77 15.73 16.21
N ILE A 108 -13.18 16.58 15.39
CA ILE A 108 -11.74 16.87 15.40
C ILE A 108 -11.42 17.90 16.50
N LYS A 109 -10.22 17.82 17.11
CA LYS A 109 -9.75 18.80 18.09
C LYS A 109 -9.77 20.22 17.51
N LYS A 110 -10.13 21.21 18.34
CA LYS A 110 -10.26 22.63 17.94
C LYS A 110 -8.98 23.28 17.42
N ALA A 111 -7.81 22.74 17.81
CA ALA A 111 -6.52 23.23 17.35
C ALA A 111 -6.17 22.78 15.92
N TYR A 112 -6.95 21.87 15.32
CA TYR A 112 -6.79 21.53 13.91
C TYR A 112 -7.11 22.73 13.04
N ALA A 113 -6.21 23.07 12.13
CA ALA A 113 -6.41 24.13 11.16
C ALA A 113 -5.74 23.78 9.83
N PHE A 114 -6.15 24.46 8.78
CA PHE A 114 -5.50 24.44 7.48
C PHE A 114 -5.53 25.84 6.88
N THR A 115 -4.34 26.39 6.62
CA THR A 115 -4.16 27.76 6.10
C THR A 115 -3.04 27.74 5.07
N ASP A 116 -3.27 28.34 3.90
CA ASP A 116 -2.27 28.54 2.84
C ASP A 116 -1.44 27.30 2.46
N GLY A 117 -2.09 26.13 2.39
CA GLY A 117 -1.44 24.90 1.97
C GLY A 117 -0.79 24.10 3.11
N LEU A 118 -0.81 24.62 4.34
CA LEU A 118 -0.22 23.98 5.51
C LEU A 118 -1.28 23.64 6.55
N PHE A 119 -1.17 22.45 7.13
CA PHE A 119 -1.97 22.08 8.29
C PHE A 119 -1.37 22.67 9.58
N SER A 120 -2.15 22.68 10.66
CA SER A 120 -1.66 23.02 12.00
C SER A 120 -0.50 22.11 12.41
N GLY A 121 0.51 22.69 13.08
CA GLY A 121 1.67 21.97 13.58
C GLY A 121 2.84 21.84 12.61
N TYR A 122 2.87 22.58 11.50
CA TYR A 122 4.01 22.55 10.57
C TYR A 122 5.27 23.19 11.18
N ASP A 123 6.34 22.41 11.25
CA ASP A 123 7.70 22.85 11.54
C ASP A 123 8.47 23.01 10.21
N ALA A 124 8.73 24.26 9.84
CA ALA A 124 9.42 24.61 8.61
C ALA A 124 10.90 24.19 8.61
N ALA A 125 11.58 24.21 9.75
CA ALA A 125 13.00 23.90 9.84
C ALA A 125 13.26 22.41 9.58
N ASN A 126 12.40 21.56 10.14
CA ASN A 126 12.51 20.10 9.98
C ASN A 126 11.64 19.54 8.85
N ARG A 127 10.78 20.37 8.25
CA ARG A 127 9.77 20.00 7.24
C ARG A 127 8.90 18.83 7.72
N LYS A 128 8.43 18.92 8.97
CA LYS A 128 7.62 17.90 9.66
C LYS A 128 6.37 18.52 10.24
N TYR A 129 5.38 17.68 10.54
CA TYR A 129 4.18 18.10 11.26
C TYR A 129 4.17 17.50 12.67
N ASP A 130 3.85 18.32 13.67
CA ASP A 130 3.25 17.84 14.92
C ASP A 130 1.75 17.60 14.70
N ILE A 131 1.39 16.33 14.65
CA ILE A 131 0.03 15.88 14.34
C ILE A 131 -0.89 15.81 15.56
N THR A 132 -0.46 16.30 16.73
CA THR A 132 -1.22 16.24 17.99
C THR A 132 -2.62 16.86 17.86
N SER A 133 -2.73 17.93 17.06
CA SER A 133 -3.98 18.63 16.78
C SER A 133 -4.92 17.88 15.83
N TRP A 134 -4.44 16.89 15.07
CA TRP A 134 -5.23 16.19 14.04
C TRP A 134 -6.08 15.04 14.59
N GLY A 135 -5.97 14.75 15.90
CA GLY A 135 -6.74 13.72 16.56
C GLY A 135 -8.19 14.11 16.83
N TYR A 136 -8.99 13.12 17.22
CA TYR A 136 -10.37 13.33 17.67
C TYR A 136 -10.43 13.97 19.06
N GLN A 137 -11.52 14.67 19.33
CA GLN A 137 -11.90 15.02 20.69
C GLN A 137 -12.30 13.76 21.44
N VAL A 138 -11.81 13.59 22.67
CA VAL A 138 -12.12 12.43 23.51
C VAL A 138 -13.43 12.67 24.24
N ASP A 139 -14.26 11.63 24.30
CA ASP A 139 -15.41 11.54 25.18
C ASP A 139 -14.98 10.82 26.46
N ASP A 140 -14.73 11.59 27.52
CA ASP A 140 -14.22 11.06 28.79
C ASP A 140 -15.23 10.12 29.46
N ALA A 141 -16.52 10.44 29.39
CA ALA A 141 -17.59 9.62 29.96
C ALA A 141 -17.70 8.29 29.21
N ALA A 142 -17.72 8.32 27.88
CA ALA A 142 -17.77 7.10 27.07
C ALA A 142 -16.47 6.27 27.20
N THR A 143 -15.32 6.93 27.37
CA THR A 143 -14.03 6.25 27.61
C THR A 143 -14.00 5.58 28.98
N ALA A 144 -14.49 6.24 30.02
CA ALA A 144 -14.64 5.66 31.35
C ALA A 144 -15.61 4.47 31.33
N ALA A 145 -16.76 4.60 30.65
CA ALA A 145 -17.72 3.50 30.49
C ALA A 145 -17.13 2.30 29.73
N ALA A 146 -16.41 2.54 28.63
CA ALA A 146 -15.71 1.50 27.87
C ALA A 146 -14.67 0.76 28.72
N THR A 147 -13.97 1.49 29.59
CA THR A 147 -12.98 0.93 30.52
C THR A 147 -13.66 0.12 31.63
N ALA A 148 -14.72 0.65 32.24
CA ALA A 148 -15.50 -0.03 33.27
C ALA A 148 -16.18 -1.32 32.75
N ALA A 149 -16.61 -1.32 31.47
CA ALA A 149 -17.17 -2.50 30.80
C ALA A 149 -16.11 -3.57 30.46
N GLY A 150 -14.84 -3.37 30.81
CA GLY A 150 -13.77 -4.34 30.59
C GLY A 150 -13.48 -4.58 29.10
N LEU A 151 -13.77 -3.61 28.23
CA LEU A 151 -13.53 -3.79 26.80
C LEU A 151 -12.03 -4.06 26.54
N PRO A 152 -11.68 -5.12 25.78
CA PRO A 152 -10.30 -5.55 25.65
C PRO A 152 -9.46 -4.47 24.97
N THR A 153 -8.40 -4.07 25.68
CA THR A 153 -7.41 -3.06 25.27
C THR A 153 -6.15 -3.70 24.73
N ASN A 154 -5.82 -4.91 25.20
CA ASN A 154 -4.59 -5.63 24.90
C ASN A 154 -3.35 -4.73 24.95
N GLY A 155 -3.21 -3.93 26.01
CA GLY A 155 -2.07 -3.02 26.20
C GLY A 155 -2.23 -1.62 25.57
N ALA A 156 -3.29 -1.36 24.79
CA ALA A 156 -3.59 -0.06 24.22
C ALA A 156 -4.76 0.64 24.94
N ALA A 157 -4.58 1.86 25.45
CA ALA A 157 -5.65 2.58 26.14
C ALA A 157 -6.87 2.84 25.24
N ASN A 158 -8.07 2.63 25.78
CA ASN A 158 -9.32 3.06 25.13
C ASN A 158 -9.34 4.60 25.04
N SER A 159 -9.79 5.13 23.90
CA SER A 159 -9.94 6.56 23.71
C SER A 159 -11.11 6.78 22.76
N ILE A 160 -12.31 6.86 23.35
CA ILE A 160 -13.56 6.98 22.58
C ILE A 160 -13.69 8.40 22.07
N ALA A 161 -14.00 8.54 20.77
CA ALA A 161 -14.15 9.84 20.12
C ALA A 161 -15.57 10.41 20.32
N LYS A 162 -15.67 11.72 20.54
CA LYS A 162 -16.96 12.43 20.47
C LYS A 162 -17.55 12.35 19.07
N ARG A 163 -18.88 12.24 18.99
CA ARG A 163 -19.64 12.17 17.74
C ARG A 163 -20.79 13.16 17.72
N ASP A 164 -21.04 13.76 16.56
CA ASP A 164 -22.30 14.42 16.23
C ASP A 164 -22.92 13.74 15.00
N MET A 165 -23.93 12.92 15.24
CA MET A 165 -24.62 12.18 14.20
C MET A 165 -25.51 13.06 13.31
N THR A 166 -25.78 14.31 13.69
CA THR A 166 -26.48 15.28 12.84
C THR A 166 -25.58 15.84 11.72
N LEU A 167 -24.26 15.70 11.88
CA LEU A 167 -23.22 16.25 10.99
C LEU A 167 -23.26 17.78 10.90
N GLN A 168 -23.84 18.49 11.88
CA GLN A 168 -23.98 19.94 11.87
C GLN A 168 -22.88 20.65 12.66
N ASP A 169 -22.27 19.98 13.65
CA ASP A 169 -21.15 20.56 14.40
C ASP A 169 -20.00 20.90 13.43
N PRO A 170 -19.50 22.15 13.45
CA PRO A 170 -18.45 22.61 12.53
C PRO A 170 -17.13 21.83 12.69
N GLN A 171 -16.93 21.15 13.83
CA GLN A 171 -15.76 20.31 14.09
C GLN A 171 -15.93 18.87 13.65
N THR A 172 -17.10 18.47 13.13
CA THR A 172 -17.23 17.14 12.51
C THR A 172 -16.26 17.01 11.33
N VAL A 173 -15.72 15.79 11.13
CA VAL A 173 -14.92 15.47 9.94
C VAL A 173 -15.66 15.88 8.66
N PHE A 174 -16.98 15.69 8.62
CA PHE A 174 -17.82 16.06 7.49
C PHE A 174 -17.76 17.56 7.15
N GLN A 175 -17.98 18.44 8.13
CA GLN A 175 -17.99 19.88 7.90
C GLN A 175 -16.58 20.40 7.54
N LEU A 176 -15.54 19.93 8.23
CA LEU A 176 -14.15 20.28 7.93
C LEU A 176 -13.73 19.82 6.53
N MET A 177 -14.19 18.64 6.11
CA MET A 177 -13.95 18.14 4.74
C MET A 177 -14.67 19.00 3.70
N LYS A 178 -15.94 19.36 3.93
CA LYS A 178 -16.72 20.25 3.05
C LYS A 178 -16.02 21.61 2.90
N GLN A 179 -15.52 22.18 3.98
CA GLN A 179 -14.72 23.40 3.95
C GLN A 179 -13.41 23.21 3.17
N HIS A 180 -12.65 22.14 3.45
CA HIS A 180 -11.35 21.89 2.84
C HIS A 180 -11.44 21.78 1.31
N TYR A 181 -12.44 21.05 0.80
CA TYR A 181 -12.63 20.79 -0.62
C TYR A 181 -13.38 21.89 -1.38
N SER A 182 -14.02 22.84 -0.69
CA SER A 182 -14.76 23.96 -1.32
C SER A 182 -13.96 24.74 -2.37
N ARG A 183 -12.62 24.79 -2.22
CA ARG A 183 -11.69 25.52 -3.08
C ARG A 183 -11.47 24.87 -4.45
N TYR A 184 -11.86 23.60 -4.64
CA TYR A 184 -11.72 22.87 -5.89
C TYR A 184 -12.97 23.07 -6.76
N THR A 185 -13.20 24.29 -7.23
CA THR A 185 -14.28 24.62 -8.18
C THR A 185 -13.97 24.04 -9.57
N PRO A 186 -14.96 23.88 -10.48
CA PRO A 186 -14.70 23.43 -11.85
C PRO A 186 -13.62 24.25 -12.57
N GLU A 187 -13.59 25.57 -12.35
CA GLU A 187 -12.58 26.49 -12.90
C GLU A 187 -11.19 26.17 -12.35
N MET A 188 -11.09 25.95 -11.03
CA MET A 188 -9.84 25.56 -10.37
C MET A 188 -9.33 24.22 -10.89
N VAL A 189 -10.23 23.23 -11.00
CA VAL A 189 -9.91 21.90 -11.53
C VAL A 189 -9.39 22.05 -12.95
N SER A 190 -10.09 22.77 -13.82
CA SER A 190 -9.68 22.96 -15.21
C SER A 190 -8.31 23.64 -15.31
N ARG A 191 -8.09 24.70 -14.52
CA ARG A 191 -6.80 25.41 -14.47
C ARG A 191 -5.64 24.51 -14.05
N ILE A 192 -5.83 23.66 -13.05
CA ILE A 192 -4.77 22.79 -12.54
C ILE A 192 -4.59 21.58 -13.46
N THR A 193 -5.67 20.90 -13.83
CA THR A 193 -5.61 19.59 -14.50
C THR A 193 -5.46 19.71 -16.01
N GLY A 194 -5.91 20.81 -16.61
CA GLY A 194 -6.06 20.95 -18.06
C GLY A 194 -7.34 20.31 -18.62
N ILE A 195 -8.15 19.63 -17.79
CA ILE A 195 -9.44 19.07 -18.24
C ILE A 195 -10.41 20.23 -18.51
N PRO A 196 -11.06 20.31 -19.69
CA PRO A 196 -12.08 21.34 -19.95
C PRO A 196 -13.22 21.28 -18.91
N GLN A 197 -13.69 22.45 -18.48
CA GLN A 197 -14.71 22.53 -17.42
C GLN A 197 -15.99 21.76 -17.78
N ASP A 198 -16.46 21.86 -19.02
CA ASP A 198 -17.66 21.15 -19.48
C ASP A 198 -17.47 19.63 -19.44
N GLN A 199 -16.28 19.15 -19.82
CA GLN A 199 -15.93 17.72 -19.73
C GLN A 199 -15.85 17.26 -18.28
N PHE A 200 -15.21 18.03 -17.39
CA PHE A 200 -15.19 17.74 -15.96
C PHE A 200 -16.61 17.66 -15.39
N MET A 201 -17.48 18.61 -15.74
CA MET A 201 -18.87 18.62 -15.27
C MET A 201 -19.69 17.43 -15.77
N ARG A 202 -19.45 16.93 -16.99
CA ARG A 202 -20.07 15.69 -17.47
C ARG A 202 -19.66 14.50 -16.60
N ILE A 203 -18.37 14.39 -16.25
CA ILE A 203 -17.88 13.32 -15.38
C ILE A 203 -18.45 13.46 -13.97
N ALA A 204 -18.44 14.68 -13.40
CA ALA A 204 -18.95 14.94 -12.06
C ALA A 204 -20.43 14.56 -11.91
N LYS A 205 -21.25 14.80 -12.94
CA LYS A 205 -22.66 14.35 -12.98
C LYS A 205 -22.78 12.83 -12.91
N LEU A 206 -22.00 12.10 -13.73
CA LEU A 206 -21.98 10.64 -13.70
C LEU A 206 -21.56 10.11 -12.32
N VAL A 207 -20.50 10.67 -11.74
CA VAL A 207 -20.00 10.30 -10.42
C VAL A 207 -21.04 10.59 -9.33
N GLY A 208 -21.72 11.73 -9.39
CA GLY A 208 -22.75 12.11 -8.42
C GLY A 208 -23.95 11.16 -8.38
N GLU A 209 -24.32 10.55 -9.52
CA GLU A 209 -25.39 9.53 -9.53
C GLU A 209 -25.04 8.28 -8.72
N MET A 210 -23.74 8.02 -8.51
CA MET A 210 -23.25 6.81 -7.84
C MET A 210 -23.38 6.88 -6.32
N GLY A 211 -23.86 7.99 -5.77
CA GLY A 211 -24.27 8.08 -4.36
C GLY A 211 -25.65 7.50 -4.09
N LYS A 212 -26.41 7.12 -5.14
CA LYS A 212 -27.70 6.44 -4.98
C LYS A 212 -27.49 4.99 -4.50
N PRO A 213 -28.35 4.47 -3.59
CA PRO A 213 -28.20 3.11 -3.06
C PRO A 213 -28.29 1.98 -4.10
N ASP A 214 -28.90 2.22 -5.25
CA ASP A 214 -29.05 1.28 -6.36
C ASP A 214 -27.96 1.42 -7.45
N LYS A 215 -27.04 2.37 -7.29
CA LYS A 215 -25.91 2.59 -8.20
C LYS A 215 -24.58 2.33 -7.52
N VAL A 216 -23.57 1.96 -8.29
CA VAL A 216 -22.22 1.70 -7.76
C VAL A 216 -21.13 2.02 -8.77
N MET A 217 -20.07 2.67 -8.31
CA MET A 217 -18.86 2.97 -9.10
C MET A 217 -17.65 2.23 -8.56
N THR A 218 -16.77 1.81 -9.46
CA THR A 218 -15.41 1.37 -9.11
C THR A 218 -14.36 2.36 -9.57
N ILE A 219 -13.35 2.59 -8.73
CA ILE A 219 -12.14 3.34 -9.11
C ILE A 219 -11.00 2.35 -9.36
N VAL A 220 -10.39 2.43 -10.55
CA VAL A 220 -9.30 1.57 -10.99
C VAL A 220 -8.03 2.40 -11.13
N TYR A 221 -6.96 1.98 -10.44
CA TYR A 221 -5.68 2.67 -10.45
C TYR A 221 -4.50 1.70 -10.22
N ALA A 222 -3.31 2.12 -10.63
CA ALA A 222 -2.05 1.41 -10.44
C ALA A 222 -0.93 2.42 -10.19
N VAL A 223 0.19 2.28 -10.89
CA VAL A 223 1.40 3.10 -10.68
C VAL A 223 1.22 4.59 -10.95
N GLY A 224 0.28 4.95 -11.84
CA GLY A 224 0.08 6.34 -12.24
C GLY A 224 -0.42 7.25 -11.12
N LEU A 225 -1.04 6.70 -10.07
CA LEU A 225 -1.37 7.45 -8.84
C LEU A 225 -0.35 7.25 -7.71
N THR A 226 0.46 6.20 -7.73
CA THR A 226 1.31 5.84 -6.58
C THR A 226 2.71 6.44 -6.65
N GLN A 227 3.27 6.64 -7.85
CA GLN A 227 4.66 7.08 -8.05
C GLN A 227 4.83 8.60 -8.04
N HIS A 228 4.29 9.24 -7.00
CA HIS A 228 4.42 10.68 -6.75
C HIS A 228 4.85 10.92 -5.31
N THR A 229 5.44 12.08 -5.02
CA THR A 229 5.72 12.52 -3.64
C THR A 229 4.45 12.62 -2.79
N THR A 230 3.28 12.75 -3.44
CA THR A 230 1.95 12.80 -2.84
C THR A 230 1.09 11.57 -3.15
N GLY A 231 1.68 10.45 -3.58
CA GLY A 231 0.94 9.28 -4.05
C GLY A 231 -0.11 8.74 -3.05
N GLY A 232 0.25 8.70 -1.76
CA GLY A 232 -0.68 8.32 -0.71
C GLY A 232 -1.92 9.23 -0.62
N GLU A 233 -1.73 10.54 -0.81
CA GLU A 233 -2.80 11.53 -0.77
C GLU A 233 -3.73 11.45 -1.99
N LEU A 234 -3.18 11.17 -3.18
CA LEU A 234 -3.97 10.93 -4.39
C LEU A 234 -4.94 9.75 -4.19
N ILE A 235 -4.44 8.65 -3.63
CA ILE A 235 -5.25 7.45 -3.35
C ILE A 235 -6.26 7.73 -2.23
N ARG A 236 -5.87 8.50 -1.20
CA ARG A 236 -6.81 8.91 -0.14
C ARG A 236 -7.97 9.72 -0.70
N ALA A 237 -7.75 10.63 -1.64
CA ALA A 237 -8.83 11.40 -2.26
C ALA A 237 -9.83 10.49 -2.99
N GLY A 238 -9.35 9.53 -3.79
CA GLY A 238 -10.23 8.52 -4.42
C GLY A 238 -11.00 7.67 -3.40
N ALA A 239 -10.35 7.26 -2.30
CA ALA A 239 -11.00 6.49 -1.24
C ALA A 239 -12.08 7.31 -0.50
N VAL A 240 -11.84 8.59 -0.22
CA VAL A 240 -12.82 9.51 0.37
C VAL A 240 -14.04 9.65 -0.54
N LEU A 241 -13.83 9.81 -1.85
CA LEU A 241 -14.92 9.86 -2.82
C LEU A 241 -15.76 8.57 -2.80
N GLN A 242 -15.12 7.40 -2.80
CA GLN A 242 -15.83 6.12 -2.71
C GLN A 242 -16.62 5.94 -1.40
N LEU A 243 -16.10 6.45 -0.28
CA LEU A 243 -16.80 6.45 1.01
C LEU A 243 -18.00 7.40 1.01
N LEU A 244 -17.86 8.60 0.43
CA LEU A 244 -18.96 9.55 0.28
C LEU A 244 -20.10 8.97 -0.55
N LEU A 245 -19.78 8.25 -1.61
CA LEU A 245 -20.76 7.62 -2.49
C LEU A 245 -21.28 6.28 -1.95
N GLY A 246 -20.76 5.78 -0.83
CA GLY A 246 -21.16 4.49 -0.27
C GLY A 246 -20.82 3.30 -1.17
N ASN A 247 -19.74 3.39 -1.96
CA ASN A 247 -19.33 2.36 -2.92
C ASN A 247 -18.37 1.32 -2.34
N MET A 248 -17.84 1.55 -1.14
CA MET A 248 -16.92 0.63 -0.48
C MET A 248 -17.67 -0.57 0.13
N GLY A 249 -17.22 -1.79 -0.21
CA GLY A 249 -17.82 -3.03 0.29
C GLY A 249 -18.99 -3.57 -0.53
N ARG A 250 -19.36 -2.92 -1.64
CA ARG A 250 -20.44 -3.34 -2.54
C ARG A 250 -19.91 -4.05 -3.79
N PRO A 251 -20.64 -5.03 -4.35
CA PRO A 251 -20.33 -5.62 -5.65
C PRO A 251 -20.29 -4.55 -6.75
N GLY A 252 -19.25 -4.55 -7.58
CA GLY A 252 -19.04 -3.53 -8.62
C GLY A 252 -18.45 -2.22 -8.10
N GLY A 253 -18.14 -2.14 -6.80
CA GLY A 253 -17.64 -0.92 -6.16
C GLY A 253 -16.14 -0.89 -5.91
N GLY A 254 -15.78 -0.24 -4.81
CA GLY A 254 -14.45 -0.33 -4.22
C GLY A 254 -13.34 0.49 -4.87
N MET A 255 -12.16 0.38 -4.25
CA MET A 255 -10.88 0.90 -4.76
C MET A 255 -10.08 -0.27 -5.32
N ASN A 256 -10.16 -0.44 -6.63
CA ASN A 256 -9.50 -1.52 -7.36
C ASN A 256 -8.07 -1.12 -7.74
N ALA A 257 -7.21 -1.11 -6.72
CA ALA A 257 -5.76 -0.99 -6.86
C ALA A 257 -5.22 -2.23 -7.57
N GLU A 258 -4.85 -2.10 -8.85
CA GLU A 258 -4.34 -3.18 -9.68
C GLU A 258 -2.86 -3.43 -9.39
N ARG A 259 -2.54 -4.64 -8.95
CA ARG A 259 -1.18 -5.02 -8.55
C ARG A 259 -0.36 -5.37 -9.79
N GLY A 260 0.94 -5.09 -9.74
CA GLY A 260 1.89 -5.32 -10.85
C GLY A 260 2.31 -6.79 -10.98
N HIS A 261 3.50 -7.13 -10.49
CA HIS A 261 4.00 -8.51 -10.54
C HIS A 261 2.99 -9.52 -9.99
N ALA A 262 3.01 -10.74 -10.55
CA ALA A 262 2.06 -11.82 -10.27
C ALA A 262 1.87 -12.11 -8.77
N ASN A 263 2.92 -11.94 -7.96
CA ASN A 263 2.90 -12.19 -6.52
C ASN A 263 3.28 -10.97 -5.66
N ILE A 264 3.22 -9.73 -6.16
CA ILE A 264 3.61 -8.56 -5.34
C ILE A 264 2.72 -8.42 -4.09
N GLN A 265 1.46 -8.87 -4.17
CA GLN A 265 0.57 -8.98 -3.01
C GLN A 265 1.15 -9.96 -1.97
N GLY A 266 1.48 -11.19 -2.38
CA GLY A 266 2.08 -12.19 -1.48
C GLY A 266 3.43 -11.75 -0.93
N ASN A 267 4.29 -11.14 -1.74
CA ASN A 267 5.57 -10.58 -1.28
C ASN A 267 5.35 -9.52 -0.18
N THR A 268 4.32 -8.69 -0.32
CA THR A 268 3.95 -7.71 0.71
C THR A 268 3.36 -8.39 1.95
N ASP A 269 2.49 -9.38 1.77
CA ASP A 269 1.88 -10.17 2.85
C ASP A 269 2.95 -10.88 3.71
N HIS A 270 4.02 -11.34 3.08
CA HIS A 270 5.19 -11.98 3.71
C HIS A 270 6.33 -11.01 4.04
N ALA A 271 6.07 -9.70 3.98
CA ALA A 271 6.99 -8.66 4.42
C ALA A 271 8.38 -8.69 3.77
N ILE A 272 8.42 -8.84 2.45
CA ILE A 272 9.60 -8.45 1.65
C ILE A 272 9.62 -6.91 1.52
N SER A 273 9.64 -6.23 2.67
CA SER A 273 9.69 -4.78 2.84
C SER A 273 10.41 -4.44 4.15
N TRP A 274 10.95 -3.23 4.28
CA TRP A 274 11.85 -2.89 5.39
C TRP A 274 11.12 -2.48 6.68
N GLU A 275 9.83 -2.13 6.58
CA GLU A 275 9.05 -1.48 7.63
C GLU A 275 7.96 -2.35 8.26
N ILE A 276 7.80 -3.59 7.80
CA ILE A 276 6.79 -4.54 8.28
C ILE A 276 7.38 -5.93 8.51
N LEU A 277 6.62 -6.76 9.23
CA LEU A 277 6.80 -8.20 9.40
C LEU A 277 5.57 -8.93 8.80
N PRO A 278 5.64 -10.26 8.56
CA PRO A 278 4.56 -11.01 7.92
C PRO A 278 3.20 -10.78 8.58
N GLY A 279 2.15 -10.69 7.76
CA GLY A 279 0.80 -10.35 8.23
C GLY A 279 0.62 -8.87 8.59
N TYR A 280 1.45 -7.98 8.02
CA TYR A 280 1.38 -6.52 8.20
C TYR A 280 1.61 -6.04 9.63
N LEU A 281 2.33 -6.83 10.44
CA LEU A 281 2.82 -6.37 11.73
C LEU A 281 3.88 -5.29 11.51
N ARG A 282 3.95 -4.29 12.38
CA ARG A 282 4.99 -3.27 12.28
C ARG A 282 6.32 -3.89 12.68
N ILE A 283 7.40 -3.55 11.98
CA ILE A 283 8.73 -3.88 12.50
C ILE A 283 8.94 -3.15 13.83
N PRO A 284 9.43 -3.82 14.90
CA PRO A 284 9.69 -3.14 16.16
C PRO A 284 10.72 -2.02 16.00
N ALA A 285 10.47 -0.90 16.66
CA ALA A 285 11.33 0.28 16.63
C ALA A 285 12.32 0.28 17.81
N PRO A 286 13.45 1.02 17.70
CA PRO A 286 14.34 1.23 18.83
C PRO A 286 13.60 1.75 20.07
N GLY A 287 13.95 1.22 21.24
CA GLY A 287 13.32 1.58 22.52
C GLY A 287 12.12 0.72 22.92
N GLN A 288 11.54 -0.06 22.01
CA GLN A 288 10.54 -1.08 22.36
C GLN A 288 11.27 -2.33 22.89
N LYS A 289 11.33 -2.49 24.22
CA LYS A 289 12.15 -3.54 24.87
C LYS A 289 11.37 -4.79 25.26
N SER A 290 10.04 -4.71 25.25
CA SER A 290 9.15 -5.82 25.57
C SER A 290 8.00 -5.93 24.57
N LEU A 291 7.29 -7.06 24.58
CA LEU A 291 6.05 -7.18 23.81
C LEU A 291 4.99 -6.17 24.28
N ASP A 292 4.98 -5.80 25.56
CA ASP A 292 4.07 -4.78 26.08
C ASP A 292 4.36 -3.39 25.48
N ASP A 293 5.63 -2.99 25.41
CA ASP A 293 6.03 -1.73 24.76
C ASP A 293 5.62 -1.72 23.28
N TYR A 294 5.89 -2.82 22.58
CA TYR A 294 5.57 -2.99 21.18
C TYR A 294 4.06 -2.87 20.93
N VAL A 295 3.25 -3.60 21.70
CA VAL A 295 1.80 -3.64 21.53
C VAL A 295 1.20 -2.29 21.91
N LYS A 296 1.62 -1.67 23.03
CA LYS A 296 1.16 -0.33 23.45
C LYS A 296 1.40 0.73 22.38
N ALA A 297 2.53 0.65 21.68
CA ALA A 297 2.90 1.61 20.63
C ALA A 297 2.24 1.32 19.27
N SER A 298 2.05 0.04 18.94
CA SER A 298 1.76 -0.39 17.56
C SER A 298 0.32 -0.88 17.35
N ALA A 299 -0.35 -1.37 18.39
CA ALA A 299 -1.72 -1.86 18.28
C ALA A 299 -2.70 -0.71 18.06
N ALA A 300 -3.71 -0.95 17.20
CA ALA A 300 -4.75 0.02 16.95
C ALA A 300 -5.63 0.25 18.19
N LYS A 301 -5.96 1.51 18.47
CA LYS A 301 -6.81 1.91 19.60
C LYS A 301 -8.28 1.91 19.21
N ARG A 302 -9.15 1.62 20.17
CA ARG A 302 -10.60 1.69 19.99
C ARG A 302 -11.06 3.15 20.08
N SER A 303 -11.67 3.66 19.00
CA SER A 303 -12.22 5.02 18.92
C SER A 303 -13.75 5.11 18.97
N ASP A 304 -14.45 3.97 18.93
CA ASP A 304 -15.90 3.86 19.09
C ASP A 304 -16.21 2.64 19.98
N PRO A 305 -17.16 2.73 20.92
CA PRO A 305 -17.46 1.62 21.83
C PRO A 305 -17.89 0.35 21.10
N ARG A 306 -18.56 0.48 19.95
CA ARG A 306 -19.05 -0.62 19.10
C ARG A 306 -17.97 -1.17 18.16
N SER A 307 -16.79 -0.56 18.10
CA SER A 307 -15.72 -1.03 17.22
C SER A 307 -15.21 -2.40 17.69
N TRP A 308 -15.28 -3.38 16.80
CA TRP A 308 -14.71 -4.71 17.03
C TRP A 308 -13.19 -4.67 17.29
N ASN A 309 -12.47 -3.76 16.61
CA ASN A 309 -11.02 -3.56 16.72
C ASN A 309 -10.19 -4.86 16.64
N PHE A 310 -10.57 -5.80 15.76
CA PHE A 310 -9.96 -7.15 15.65
C PHE A 310 -8.43 -7.14 15.65
N PHE A 311 -7.82 -6.26 14.84
CA PHE A 311 -6.38 -6.22 14.71
C PHE A 311 -5.70 -5.65 15.95
N GLY A 312 -6.27 -4.61 16.57
CA GLY A 312 -5.74 -4.04 17.81
C GLY A 312 -5.81 -5.05 18.96
N ILE A 313 -6.95 -5.75 19.10
CA ILE A 313 -7.13 -6.71 20.20
C ILE A 313 -6.27 -7.98 20.04
N ASN A 314 -5.98 -8.41 18.81
CA ASN A 314 -5.20 -9.62 18.58
C ASN A 314 -3.71 -9.34 18.28
N TYR A 315 -3.27 -8.09 18.35
CA TYR A 315 -1.93 -7.68 17.89
C TYR A 315 -0.80 -8.44 18.60
N ARG A 316 -0.93 -8.62 19.93
CA ARG A 316 0.02 -9.44 20.72
C ARG A 316 0.03 -10.90 20.25
N ASN A 317 -1.16 -11.48 20.05
CA ASN A 317 -1.31 -12.87 19.65
C ASN A 317 -0.66 -13.12 18.30
N PHE A 318 -0.83 -12.20 17.34
CA PHE A 318 -0.17 -12.28 16.04
C PHE A 318 1.35 -12.26 16.15
N MET A 319 1.91 -11.34 16.94
CA MET A 319 3.36 -11.26 17.15
C MET A 319 3.90 -12.52 17.84
N VAL A 320 3.26 -12.99 18.92
CA VAL A 320 3.67 -14.21 19.63
C VAL A 320 3.60 -15.44 18.72
N SER A 321 2.53 -15.59 17.92
CA SER A 321 2.40 -16.68 16.97
C SER A 321 3.47 -16.63 15.87
N LEU A 322 3.79 -15.44 15.36
CA LEU A 322 4.88 -15.25 14.40
C LEU A 322 6.22 -15.70 14.99
N LEU A 323 6.53 -15.26 16.22
CA LEU A 323 7.78 -15.59 16.88
C LEU A 323 7.92 -17.07 17.20
N LYS A 324 6.85 -17.70 17.67
CA LYS A 324 6.82 -19.16 17.83
C LYS A 324 6.99 -19.88 16.49
N GLY A 325 6.43 -19.34 15.41
CA GLY A 325 6.65 -19.86 14.06
C GLY A 325 8.12 -19.82 13.64
N TRP A 326 8.84 -18.74 13.97
CA TRP A 326 10.25 -18.57 13.61
C TRP A 326 11.25 -19.26 14.55
N TYR A 327 10.96 -19.33 15.84
CA TYR A 327 11.95 -19.76 16.84
C TYR A 327 11.52 -21.01 17.62
N GLY A 328 10.33 -21.56 17.38
CA GLY A 328 9.87 -22.83 17.97
C GLY A 328 10.05 -22.86 19.49
N ASP A 329 10.75 -23.88 19.98
CA ASP A 329 11.00 -24.11 21.41
C ASP A 329 11.85 -23.02 22.09
N ALA A 330 12.58 -22.20 21.31
CA ALA A 330 13.32 -21.07 21.85
C ALA A 330 12.42 -19.86 22.18
N ALA A 331 11.20 -19.79 21.62
CA ALA A 331 10.22 -18.74 21.92
C ALA A 331 9.41 -19.09 23.17
N LYS A 332 9.94 -18.75 24.35
CA LYS A 332 9.35 -19.04 25.66
C LYS A 332 8.77 -17.79 26.31
N LYS A 333 7.90 -17.97 27.32
CA LYS A 333 7.26 -16.81 27.97
C LYS A 333 8.26 -15.95 28.76
N ASP A 334 9.25 -16.57 29.38
CA ASP A 334 10.28 -15.93 30.21
C ASP A 334 11.29 -15.09 29.42
N ASN A 335 11.44 -15.33 28.11
CA ASN A 335 12.28 -14.55 27.21
C ASN A 335 11.49 -13.71 26.19
N GLU A 336 10.25 -13.32 26.54
CA GLU A 336 9.36 -12.54 25.66
C GLU A 336 9.17 -13.18 24.28
N PHE A 337 9.15 -14.51 24.23
CA PHE A 337 9.04 -15.31 23.00
C PHE A 337 10.14 -15.02 22.00
N ALA A 338 11.36 -14.75 22.46
CA ALA A 338 12.49 -14.36 21.63
C ALA A 338 12.27 -13.03 20.85
N PHE A 339 11.43 -12.13 21.36
CA PHE A 339 11.19 -10.80 20.76
C PHE A 339 12.48 -9.98 20.56
N ASP A 340 13.48 -10.18 21.41
CA ASP A 340 14.78 -9.51 21.29
C ASP A 340 15.66 -10.02 20.14
N PHE A 341 15.29 -11.12 19.49
CA PHE A 341 15.97 -11.60 18.29
C PHE A 341 15.58 -10.80 17.05
N ILE A 342 14.46 -10.08 17.08
CA ILE A 342 14.01 -9.26 15.95
C ILE A 342 14.86 -7.99 15.86
N PRO A 343 15.44 -7.66 14.68
CA PRO A 343 16.14 -6.41 14.47
C PRO A 343 15.20 -5.22 14.61
N LYS A 344 15.69 -4.15 15.25
CA LYS A 344 14.93 -2.92 15.52
C LYS A 344 15.55 -1.75 14.74
N PRO A 345 15.21 -1.54 13.46
CA PRO A 345 15.91 -0.59 12.60
C PRO A 345 15.69 0.86 13.06
N ALA A 346 16.78 1.59 13.26
CA ALA A 346 16.75 3.01 13.65
C ALA A 346 16.66 3.98 12.47
N LYS A 347 16.86 3.49 11.24
CA LYS A 347 16.97 4.30 10.03
C LYS A 347 16.12 3.68 8.91
N ASN A 348 15.71 4.54 7.98
CA ASN A 348 15.06 4.13 6.75
C ASN A 348 15.98 3.18 5.96
N ALA A 349 15.45 2.04 5.51
CA ALA A 349 16.14 1.09 4.64
C ALA A 349 15.33 0.81 3.35
N SER A 350 14.56 1.81 2.92
CA SER A 350 13.83 1.77 1.65
C SER A 350 14.78 1.69 0.46
N TRP A 351 14.22 1.28 -0.69
CA TRP A 351 14.93 1.13 -1.96
C TRP A 351 15.92 2.25 -2.26
N MET A 352 15.48 3.51 -2.25
CA MET A 352 16.36 4.65 -2.55
C MET A 352 17.49 4.80 -1.54
N THR A 353 17.23 4.52 -0.25
CA THR A 353 18.25 4.61 0.80
C THR A 353 19.32 3.56 0.63
N ILE A 354 18.98 2.34 0.18
CA ILE A 354 19.97 1.28 -0.09
C ILE A 354 21.03 1.78 -1.09
N TYR A 355 20.60 2.30 -2.26
CA TYR A 355 21.55 2.78 -3.27
C TYR A 355 22.27 4.06 -2.84
N ASP A 356 21.61 4.96 -2.10
CA ASP A 356 22.28 6.14 -1.52
C ASP A 356 23.40 5.74 -0.54
N GLN A 357 23.17 4.74 0.31
CA GLN A 357 24.22 4.24 1.22
C GLN A 357 25.35 3.52 0.47
N ALA A 358 25.04 2.75 -0.57
CA ALA A 358 26.05 2.13 -1.42
C ALA A 358 26.91 3.18 -2.16
N LEU A 359 26.30 4.23 -2.72
CA LEU A 359 27.02 5.36 -3.32
C LEU A 359 27.98 6.03 -2.32
N LYS A 360 27.56 6.15 -1.06
CA LYS A 360 28.36 6.72 0.03
C LYS A 360 29.42 5.76 0.60
N GLY A 361 29.59 4.57 0.03
CA GLY A 361 30.55 3.56 0.49
C GLY A 361 30.19 2.95 1.86
N LYS A 362 28.92 3.06 2.28
CA LYS A 362 28.44 2.58 3.59
C LYS A 362 27.83 1.19 3.55
N MET A 363 27.78 0.57 2.37
CA MET A 363 27.32 -0.81 2.19
C MET A 363 28.44 -1.65 1.57
N GLN A 364 28.62 -2.87 2.10
CA GLN A 364 29.61 -3.80 1.57
C GLN A 364 29.05 -4.68 0.45
N GLY A 365 27.76 -5.03 0.51
CA GLY A 365 27.15 -5.80 -0.55
C GLY A 365 25.64 -5.83 -0.52
N LEU A 366 25.08 -6.47 -1.55
CA LEU A 366 23.66 -6.50 -1.85
C LEU A 366 23.27 -7.86 -2.44
N ILE A 367 22.09 -8.34 -2.08
CA ILE A 367 21.45 -9.50 -2.72
C ILE A 367 20.24 -8.99 -3.51
N LEU A 368 20.22 -9.26 -4.81
CA LEU A 368 19.09 -9.01 -5.70
C LEU A 368 18.44 -10.35 -6.05
N SER A 369 17.26 -10.62 -5.50
CA SER A 369 16.51 -11.86 -5.75
C SER A 369 15.30 -11.59 -6.64
N GLY A 370 15.32 -12.11 -7.87
CA GLY A 370 14.26 -11.92 -8.87
C GLY A 370 14.01 -10.45 -9.21
N MET A 371 15.07 -9.64 -9.25
CA MET A 371 14.97 -8.19 -9.39
C MET A 371 16.19 -7.60 -10.09
N THR A 372 15.97 -6.70 -11.05
CA THR A 372 17.03 -5.94 -11.72
C THR A 372 17.00 -4.46 -11.35
N ALA A 373 17.86 -4.07 -10.41
CA ALA A 373 17.94 -2.71 -9.88
C ALA A 373 18.21 -1.64 -10.95
N THR A 374 19.09 -1.97 -11.89
CA THR A 374 19.59 -1.06 -12.94
C THR A 374 18.53 -0.67 -13.97
N SER A 375 17.48 -1.47 -14.15
CA SER A 375 16.39 -1.17 -15.09
C SER A 375 15.17 -0.52 -14.44
N ILE A 376 14.97 -0.71 -13.13
CA ILE A 376 13.76 -0.23 -12.42
C ILE A 376 14.01 0.98 -11.51
N GLY A 377 15.28 1.28 -11.23
CA GLY A 377 15.66 2.43 -10.40
C GLY A 377 15.32 3.77 -11.08
N PRO A 378 15.05 4.84 -10.30
CA PRO A 378 14.67 6.14 -10.86
C PRO A 378 15.82 6.85 -11.62
N ASP A 379 17.07 6.44 -11.36
CA ASP A 379 18.27 6.90 -12.05
C ASP A 379 19.22 5.71 -12.24
N SER A 380 19.14 5.07 -13.41
CA SER A 380 19.95 3.89 -13.73
C SER A 380 21.45 4.15 -13.63
N ASN A 381 21.92 5.36 -14.00
CA ASN A 381 23.35 5.69 -13.95
C ASN A 381 23.86 5.71 -12.52
N ARG A 382 23.12 6.37 -11.61
CA ARG A 382 23.45 6.36 -10.18
C ARG A 382 23.33 4.98 -9.56
N VAL A 383 22.34 4.18 -9.95
CA VAL A 383 22.24 2.79 -9.47
C VAL A 383 23.46 1.97 -9.90
N MET A 384 23.91 2.08 -11.15
CA MET A 384 25.09 1.36 -11.63
C MET A 384 26.38 1.82 -10.91
N GLN A 385 26.51 3.11 -10.61
CA GLN A 385 27.61 3.63 -9.77
C GLN A 385 27.53 3.09 -8.34
N ALA A 386 26.32 3.01 -7.77
CA ALA A 386 26.10 2.46 -6.44
C ALA A 386 26.55 0.99 -6.38
N LEU A 387 26.21 0.20 -7.39
CA LEU A 387 26.63 -1.20 -7.50
C LEU A 387 28.15 -1.32 -7.63
N ALA A 388 28.81 -0.42 -8.37
CA ALA A 388 30.27 -0.41 -8.53
C ALA A 388 31.06 -0.11 -7.23
N ASN A 389 30.40 0.52 -6.25
CA ASN A 389 30.99 0.83 -4.94
C ASN A 389 30.84 -0.33 -3.94
N LEU A 390 30.11 -1.39 -4.28
CA LEU A 390 29.98 -2.57 -3.43
C LEU A 390 31.24 -3.42 -3.52
N LYS A 391 31.56 -4.13 -2.42
CA LYS A 391 32.56 -5.20 -2.43
C LYS A 391 32.05 -6.44 -3.14
N TRP A 392 30.79 -6.80 -2.90
CA TRP A 392 30.15 -7.96 -3.52
C TRP A 392 28.69 -7.71 -3.88
N LEU A 393 28.21 -8.37 -4.93
CA LEU A 393 26.83 -8.36 -5.40
C LEU A 393 26.41 -9.79 -5.70
N VAL A 394 25.30 -10.24 -5.12
CA VAL A 394 24.67 -11.52 -5.46
C VAL A 394 23.40 -11.23 -6.27
N VAL A 395 23.27 -11.85 -7.44
CA VAL A 395 22.06 -11.82 -8.26
C VAL A 395 21.51 -13.23 -8.34
N MET A 396 20.31 -13.43 -7.82
CA MET A 396 19.55 -14.67 -7.88
C MET A 396 18.42 -14.49 -8.90
N ASP A 397 18.55 -15.10 -10.08
CA ASP A 397 17.57 -14.95 -11.15
C ASP A 397 17.64 -16.16 -12.11
N PRO A 398 16.53 -16.59 -12.73
CA PRO A 398 16.57 -17.58 -13.81
C PRO A 398 17.30 -17.09 -15.06
N LEU A 399 17.48 -15.78 -15.24
CA LEU A 399 18.08 -15.19 -16.44
C LEU A 399 19.18 -14.19 -16.08
N PRO A 400 20.22 -14.02 -16.93
CA PRO A 400 21.12 -12.88 -16.81
C PRO A 400 20.34 -11.57 -16.86
N THR A 401 20.67 -10.65 -15.96
CA THR A 401 20.01 -9.34 -15.87
C THR A 401 20.98 -8.20 -16.13
N THR A 402 20.45 -7.01 -16.45
CA THR A 402 21.29 -5.81 -16.54
C THR A 402 22.05 -5.50 -15.24
N SER A 403 21.59 -6.04 -14.10
CA SER A 403 22.25 -5.88 -12.80
C SER A 403 23.35 -6.91 -12.55
N SER A 404 23.23 -8.15 -13.05
CA SER A 404 24.34 -9.14 -12.99
C SER A 404 25.51 -8.76 -13.90
N GLU A 405 25.24 -7.91 -14.90
CA GLU A 405 26.20 -7.55 -15.94
C GLU A 405 26.57 -6.05 -15.93
N PHE A 406 26.20 -5.32 -14.87
CA PHE A 406 26.36 -3.87 -14.80
C PHE A 406 27.82 -3.39 -14.99
N TRP A 407 28.78 -4.25 -14.66
CA TRP A 407 30.22 -4.00 -14.74
C TRP A 407 30.74 -3.96 -16.18
N ARG A 408 30.03 -4.55 -17.15
CA ARG A 408 30.32 -4.52 -18.59
C ARG A 408 29.32 -3.70 -19.39
N ARG A 409 28.57 -2.81 -18.73
CA ARG A 409 27.62 -1.91 -19.40
C ARG A 409 28.32 -1.04 -20.46
N PRO A 410 27.59 -0.51 -21.46
CA PRO A 410 28.14 0.44 -22.41
C PRO A 410 28.86 1.61 -21.70
N GLY A 411 30.11 1.87 -22.10
CA GLY A 411 30.93 2.95 -21.54
C GLY A 411 31.60 2.66 -20.20
N ALA A 412 31.48 1.46 -19.62
CA ALA A 412 32.27 1.06 -18.47
C ALA A 412 33.63 0.48 -18.88
N ASP A 413 34.66 0.72 -18.06
CA ASP A 413 35.89 -0.08 -18.03
C ASP A 413 35.74 -1.15 -16.94
N PRO A 414 35.57 -2.44 -17.28
CA PRO A 414 35.49 -3.52 -16.30
C PRO A 414 36.67 -3.55 -15.33
N LYS A 415 37.87 -3.13 -15.75
CA LYS A 415 39.07 -3.12 -14.89
C LYS A 415 38.97 -2.11 -13.75
N SER A 416 38.13 -1.08 -13.88
CA SER A 416 37.94 -0.07 -12.85
C SER A 416 36.85 -0.45 -11.83
N ILE A 417 36.15 -1.56 -12.01
CA ILE A 417 35.03 -2.00 -11.15
C ILE A 417 35.47 -3.23 -10.35
N GLN A 418 35.59 -3.06 -9.04
CA GLN A 418 36.15 -4.10 -8.15
C GLN A 418 35.08 -4.95 -7.45
N THR A 419 33.81 -4.72 -7.76
CA THR A 419 32.70 -5.50 -7.18
C THR A 419 32.75 -6.95 -7.65
N GLU A 420 32.87 -7.88 -6.70
CA GLU A 420 32.73 -9.31 -6.98
C GLU A 420 31.25 -9.65 -7.23
N VAL A 421 30.93 -10.21 -8.40
CA VAL A 421 29.54 -10.50 -8.78
C VAL A 421 29.30 -12.00 -8.83
N PHE A 422 28.34 -12.46 -8.03
CA PHE A 422 27.85 -13.84 -8.04
C PHE A 422 26.49 -13.88 -8.75
N MET A 423 26.45 -14.51 -9.92
CA MET A 423 25.19 -14.85 -10.59
C MET A 423 24.78 -16.27 -10.20
N VAL A 424 23.70 -16.40 -9.43
CA VAL A 424 23.19 -17.67 -8.91
C VAL A 424 21.93 -18.03 -9.70
N PRO A 425 21.96 -19.08 -10.55
CA PRO A 425 20.80 -19.46 -11.35
C PRO A 425 19.68 -20.01 -10.47
N THR A 426 18.52 -19.32 -10.45
CA THR A 426 17.33 -19.81 -9.75
C THR A 426 16.26 -20.34 -10.71
N THR A 427 15.33 -21.13 -10.19
CA THR A 427 14.26 -21.70 -11.03
C THR A 427 13.25 -20.67 -11.52
N HIS A 428 12.86 -20.79 -12.79
CA HIS A 428 11.74 -20.07 -13.37
C HIS A 428 10.40 -20.54 -12.76
N TRP A 429 9.31 -19.79 -12.98
CA TRP A 429 8.04 -20.05 -12.29
C TRP A 429 7.39 -21.39 -12.68
N ILE A 430 7.64 -21.91 -13.88
CA ILE A 430 7.10 -23.22 -14.33
C ILE A 430 7.88 -24.43 -13.79
N GLU A 431 9.06 -24.19 -13.23
CA GLU A 431 10.01 -25.22 -12.78
C GLU A 431 9.86 -25.56 -11.29
N LYS A 432 8.88 -24.97 -10.62
CA LYS A 432 8.59 -25.18 -9.20
C LYS A 432 7.09 -25.30 -8.98
N ASP A 433 6.67 -25.90 -7.88
CA ASP A 433 5.32 -25.79 -7.36
C ASP A 433 5.22 -24.57 -6.42
N GLY A 434 4.06 -24.39 -5.79
CA GLY A 434 3.84 -23.35 -4.78
C GLY A 434 2.70 -22.39 -5.12
N SER A 435 2.53 -21.37 -4.29
CA SER A 435 1.42 -20.43 -4.39
C SER A 435 1.85 -19.03 -4.82
N PHE A 436 0.90 -18.30 -5.41
CA PHE A 436 0.98 -16.85 -5.60
C PHE A 436 -0.35 -16.19 -5.27
N VAL A 437 -0.28 -14.95 -4.80
CA VAL A 437 -1.45 -14.16 -4.41
C VAL A 437 -1.69 -13.07 -5.44
N ASN A 438 -2.83 -13.15 -6.13
CA ASN A 438 -3.17 -12.18 -7.17
C ASN A 438 -3.70 -10.84 -6.60
N SER A 439 -4.00 -9.89 -7.50
CA SER A 439 -4.53 -8.57 -7.13
C SER A 439 -5.85 -8.59 -6.35
N GLY A 440 -6.66 -9.64 -6.48
CA GLY A 440 -7.89 -9.87 -5.73
C GLY A 440 -7.69 -10.62 -4.41
N ARG A 441 -6.44 -10.83 -3.98
CA ARG A 441 -6.03 -11.58 -2.77
C ARG A 441 -6.31 -13.08 -2.85
N TRP A 442 -6.48 -13.64 -4.05
CA TRP A 442 -6.63 -15.08 -4.21
C TRP A 442 -5.26 -15.73 -4.16
N SER A 443 -5.02 -16.56 -3.14
CA SER A 443 -3.86 -17.43 -3.07
C SER A 443 -4.12 -18.66 -3.93
N GLN A 444 -3.37 -18.81 -5.00
CA GLN A 444 -3.57 -19.84 -6.01
C GLN A 444 -2.36 -20.75 -6.03
N TRP A 445 -2.59 -22.04 -5.82
CA TRP A 445 -1.56 -23.06 -5.97
C TRP A 445 -1.31 -23.35 -7.45
N LYS A 446 -0.06 -23.68 -7.78
CA LYS A 446 0.31 -24.28 -9.06
C LYS A 446 1.29 -25.42 -8.81
N ASP A 447 1.24 -26.40 -9.69
CA ASP A 447 2.19 -27.51 -9.70
C ASP A 447 3.37 -27.22 -10.62
N GLN A 448 4.47 -27.90 -10.35
CA GLN A 448 5.64 -27.90 -11.22
C GLN A 448 5.29 -28.53 -12.58
N VAL A 449 5.66 -27.84 -13.67
CA VAL A 449 5.37 -28.30 -15.04
C VAL A 449 6.57 -29.04 -15.64
N ILE A 450 7.78 -28.55 -15.37
CA ILE A 450 9.04 -29.14 -15.85
C ILE A 450 10.09 -29.18 -14.72
N PRO A 451 11.10 -30.07 -14.76
CA PRO A 451 12.22 -30.03 -13.83
C PRO A 451 13.04 -28.74 -13.97
N PRO A 452 13.78 -28.31 -12.93
CA PRO A 452 14.76 -27.22 -13.05
C PRO A 452 15.76 -27.48 -14.17
N GLU A 453 16.03 -26.46 -15.00
CA GLU A 453 17.00 -26.58 -16.08
C GLU A 453 18.45 -26.44 -15.57
N GLY A 454 19.35 -27.28 -16.10
CA GLY A 454 20.77 -27.27 -15.76
C GLY A 454 21.02 -27.48 -14.27
N ASN A 455 21.73 -26.54 -13.64
CA ASN A 455 22.04 -26.54 -12.21
C ASN A 455 21.21 -25.52 -11.42
N ALA A 456 20.11 -25.00 -11.99
CA ALA A 456 19.25 -24.05 -11.31
C ALA A 456 18.63 -24.67 -10.04
N ARG A 457 18.46 -23.85 -9.01
CA ARG A 457 17.87 -24.27 -7.72
C ARG A 457 16.71 -23.36 -7.34
N HIS A 458 15.77 -23.86 -6.54
CA HIS A 458 14.70 -23.02 -6.00
C HIS A 458 15.28 -21.90 -5.12
N ASP A 459 14.66 -20.72 -5.16
CA ASP A 459 15.14 -19.54 -4.42
C ASP A 459 15.27 -19.85 -2.91
N HIS A 460 14.28 -20.54 -2.34
CA HIS A 460 14.29 -20.92 -0.93
C HIS A 460 15.39 -21.94 -0.59
N TRP A 461 15.75 -22.82 -1.54
CA TRP A 461 16.84 -23.78 -1.34
C TRP A 461 18.19 -23.04 -1.27
N VAL A 462 18.41 -22.08 -2.17
CA VAL A 462 19.63 -21.26 -2.20
C VAL A 462 19.78 -20.48 -0.89
N LEU A 463 18.69 -19.85 -0.43
CA LEU A 463 18.71 -19.09 0.83
C LEU A 463 18.91 -20.01 2.06
N ALA A 464 18.32 -21.21 2.05
CA ALA A 464 18.50 -22.18 3.12
C ALA A 464 19.94 -22.71 3.19
N ASP A 465 20.55 -23.05 2.06
CA ASP A 465 21.95 -23.49 1.99
C ASP A 465 22.92 -22.38 2.44
N LEU A 466 22.70 -21.14 1.97
CA LEU A 466 23.47 -19.98 2.41
C LEU A 466 23.35 -19.77 3.93
N PHE A 467 22.13 -19.82 4.47
CA PHE A 467 21.89 -19.67 5.90
C PHE A 467 22.55 -20.78 6.72
N ASP A 468 22.49 -22.05 6.28
CA ASP A 468 23.15 -23.17 6.95
C ASP A 468 24.68 -23.01 6.99
N ARG A 469 25.29 -22.53 5.90
CA ARG A 469 26.73 -22.20 5.87
C ARG A 469 27.08 -21.09 6.85
N VAL A 470 26.30 -20.01 6.90
CA VAL A 470 26.49 -18.93 7.88
C VAL A 470 26.34 -19.46 9.30
N LYS A 471 25.33 -20.29 9.57
CA LYS A 471 25.11 -20.93 10.87
C LYS A 471 26.32 -21.77 11.29
N LYS A 472 26.87 -22.59 10.39
CA LYS A 472 28.10 -23.37 10.63
C LYS A 472 29.31 -22.49 10.95
N LEU A 473 29.47 -21.37 10.26
CA LEU A 473 30.55 -20.42 10.56
C LEU A 473 30.42 -19.84 11.98
N TYR A 474 29.21 -19.43 12.39
CA TYR A 474 28.96 -18.98 13.76
C TYR A 474 29.22 -20.07 14.80
N GLN A 475 28.92 -21.33 14.49
CA GLN A 475 29.21 -22.47 15.39
C GLN A 475 30.71 -22.73 15.53
N GLN A 476 31.47 -22.62 14.44
CA GLN A 476 32.91 -22.95 14.42
C GLN A 476 33.79 -21.79 14.90
N GLN A 477 33.42 -20.56 14.56
CA GLN A 477 34.26 -19.37 14.74
C GLN A 477 33.69 -18.40 15.78
N GLY A 478 32.50 -18.67 16.31
CA GLY A 478 31.77 -17.73 17.16
C GLY A 478 31.24 -16.53 16.39
N GLY A 479 30.75 -15.53 17.13
CA GLY A 479 30.26 -14.28 16.54
C GLY A 479 29.50 -13.44 17.56
N LYS A 480 29.23 -12.18 17.21
CA LYS A 480 28.43 -11.30 18.06
C LYS A 480 26.96 -11.73 18.02
N PHE A 481 26.39 -12.01 19.19
CA PHE A 481 24.98 -12.34 19.38
C PHE A 481 24.46 -13.43 18.42
N PRO A 482 24.96 -14.68 18.55
CA PRO A 482 24.63 -15.79 17.64
C PRO A 482 23.20 -16.32 17.81
N ASP A 483 22.55 -16.00 18.93
CA ASP A 483 21.30 -16.63 19.37
C ASP A 483 20.18 -16.63 18.30
N PRO A 484 19.89 -15.52 17.59
CA PRO A 484 18.87 -15.51 16.55
C PRO A 484 19.14 -16.51 15.41
N ILE A 485 20.41 -16.71 15.04
CA ILE A 485 20.83 -17.62 13.97
C ILE A 485 20.76 -19.08 14.46
N MET A 486 21.14 -19.31 15.72
CA MET A 486 21.10 -20.65 16.32
C MET A 486 19.66 -21.12 16.56
N ALA A 487 18.79 -20.21 17.00
CA ALA A 487 17.42 -20.50 17.40
C ALA A 487 16.42 -20.53 16.23
N LEU A 488 16.72 -19.91 15.08
CA LEU A 488 15.82 -19.91 13.93
C LEU A 488 15.50 -21.35 13.50
N THR A 489 14.21 -21.66 13.40
CA THR A 489 13.72 -22.93 12.89
C THR A 489 13.91 -22.95 11.38
N LEU A 490 14.51 -24.02 10.88
CA LEU A 490 14.50 -24.37 9.46
C LEU A 490 13.63 -25.61 9.36
N TRP A 491 12.53 -25.52 8.61
CA TRP A 491 11.75 -26.69 8.24
C TRP A 491 12.68 -27.57 7.40
N ARG A 492 13.04 -28.74 7.94
CA ARG A 492 13.85 -29.75 7.27
C ARG A 492 12.98 -30.67 6.44
#